data_AF-A0A914PTS0-F1
#
_entry.id   AF-A0A914PTS0-F1
#
_cell.length_a   1.000
_cell.length_b   1.000
_cell.length_c   1.000
_cell.angle_alpha   90.00
_cell.angle_beta   90.00
_cell.angle_gamma   90.00
#
_symmetry.space_group_name_H-M   'P 1'
#
loop_
_entity.id
_entity.type
_entity.pdbx_description
1 polymer ?
#
loop_
_entity_poly.entity_id
_entity_poly.type
_entity_poly.pdbx_seq_one_letter_code
_entity_poly.pdbx_strand_id
1 'polypeptide(L)'
;MGCAPSKRGSDEKSLQGSRDSRDFEAERIAAMVLMANPTVEVTIGNGIAREPDFMHTVLFVFGGPGSQKGVLTQELAHEFDFTLINIEDIVFSYLPNKVANTVADISEIQEMLRRDSGVLTLEWILSMISAKLSTSSNQRFIIDIVPELTSILRSETYRNGDHDKKLEHFERRHPVFFAMELFVSGEERMYEAQNENDARNELNTKELSPELTAFVRGIDEADKGRLEKRILNYHKCARPFLKYFNKTKRVVRFDLKVPHNPEILYAVRKTLTDFGFAKNNDFIRVVLFVPREKNIIDIDLAYYRLRKVYLSDICPDREEPLVILLI
;
A
#
# COMPACT_ATOMS: atom_id res chain seq x y z
N MET A 1 -6.89 -39.15 81.57
CA MET A 1 -8.04 -38.41 81.02
C MET A 1 -7.73 -36.92 81.08
N GLY A 2 -8.01 -36.16 80.01
CA GLY A 2 -7.90 -34.68 79.90
C GLY A 2 -6.62 -34.18 79.19
N CYS A 3 -6.64 -33.86 77.88
CA CYS A 3 -6.84 -32.54 77.21
C CYS A 3 -5.64 -31.57 77.41
N ALA A 4 -4.98 -30.92 76.43
CA ALA A 4 -5.07 -30.67 74.96
C ALA A 4 -3.67 -30.13 74.48
N PRO A 5 -3.42 -29.44 73.32
CA PRO A 5 -4.10 -29.28 72.02
C PRO A 5 -3.13 -29.43 70.79
N SER A 6 -3.60 -28.99 69.61
CA SER A 6 -3.15 -29.31 68.26
C SER A 6 -2.31 -28.23 67.51
N LYS A 7 -1.62 -28.68 66.44
CA LYS A 7 -1.29 -28.03 65.14
C LYS A 7 -0.35 -26.80 65.09
N ARG A 8 0.71 -26.92 64.27
CA ARG A 8 0.94 -26.17 63.01
C ARG A 8 2.26 -26.64 62.36
N GLY A 9 2.17 -27.29 61.20
CA GLY A 9 3.28 -27.56 60.30
C GLY A 9 2.97 -26.92 58.96
N SER A 10 3.85 -26.04 58.51
CA SER A 10 3.79 -25.24 57.30
C SER A 10 4.19 -26.05 56.07
N ASP A 11 3.28 -26.22 55.12
CA ASP A 11 3.60 -26.65 53.75
C ASP A 11 3.37 -25.47 52.79
N GLU A 12 4.41 -24.66 52.61
CA GLU A 12 4.54 -23.78 51.45
C GLU A 12 4.93 -24.65 50.25
N LYS A 13 3.94 -25.06 49.44
CA LYS A 13 4.20 -25.58 48.10
C LYS A 13 4.48 -24.42 47.17
N SER A 14 5.76 -24.23 46.84
CA SER A 14 6.23 -23.41 45.74
C SER A 14 5.68 -23.93 44.40
N LEU A 15 4.74 -23.17 43.84
CA LEU A 15 4.35 -23.25 42.44
C LEU A 15 5.44 -22.57 41.59
N GLN A 16 6.52 -23.29 41.29
CA GLN A 16 7.47 -22.89 40.25
C GLN A 16 7.27 -23.84 39.06
N GLY A 17 6.38 -23.44 38.15
CA GLY A 17 6.26 -24.08 36.84
C GLY A 17 7.55 -23.85 36.05
N SER A 18 8.25 -24.93 35.74
CA SER A 18 9.44 -24.95 34.89
C SER A 18 9.06 -24.53 33.46
N ARG A 19 9.12 -23.23 33.15
CA ARG A 19 9.21 -22.76 31.76
C ARG A 19 10.53 -23.25 31.18
N ASP A 20 10.46 -23.96 30.06
CA ASP A 20 11.61 -24.61 29.42
C ASP A 20 12.66 -23.53 29.05
N SER A 21 13.93 -23.74 29.36
CA SER A 21 15.01 -22.75 29.16
C SER A 21 15.17 -22.32 27.69
N ARG A 22 14.71 -23.18 26.77
CA ARG A 22 14.63 -22.91 25.33
C ARG A 22 13.58 -21.88 24.96
N ASP A 23 12.48 -21.81 25.70
CA ASP A 23 11.42 -20.82 25.45
C ASP A 23 11.90 -19.42 25.84
N PHE A 24 12.64 -19.30 26.95
CA PHE A 24 13.18 -18.02 27.43
C PHE A 24 14.25 -17.44 26.48
N GLU A 25 15.10 -18.30 25.91
CA GLU A 25 16.12 -17.87 24.95
C GLU A 25 15.48 -17.50 23.60
N ALA A 26 14.47 -18.24 23.15
CA ALA A 26 13.70 -17.88 21.96
C ALA A 26 12.92 -16.56 22.16
N GLU A 27 12.41 -16.30 23.36
CA GLU A 27 11.70 -15.07 23.73
C GLU A 27 12.65 -13.87 23.78
N ARG A 28 13.88 -14.05 24.28
CA ARG A 28 14.95 -13.04 24.18
C ARG A 28 15.38 -12.75 22.76
N ILE A 29 15.55 -13.78 21.92
CA ILE A 29 15.93 -13.61 20.51
C ILE A 29 14.80 -12.89 19.76
N ALA A 30 13.55 -13.29 19.95
CA ALA A 30 12.39 -12.60 19.40
C ALA A 30 12.34 -11.13 19.84
N ALA A 31 12.58 -10.85 21.13
CA ALA A 31 12.65 -9.48 21.64
C ALA A 31 13.79 -8.66 21.02
N MET A 32 14.99 -9.25 20.86
CA MET A 32 16.12 -8.58 20.20
C MET A 32 15.86 -8.32 18.71
N VAL A 33 15.24 -9.26 18.01
CA VAL A 33 14.85 -9.12 16.60
C VAL A 33 13.78 -8.04 16.42
N LEU A 34 12.85 -7.89 17.37
CA LEU A 34 11.87 -6.80 17.36
C LEU A 34 12.46 -5.44 17.76
N MET A 35 13.63 -5.39 18.41
CA MET A 35 14.27 -4.14 18.85
C MET A 35 15.02 -3.40 17.74
N ALA A 36 15.40 -4.08 16.66
CA ALA A 36 15.99 -3.46 15.48
C ALA A 36 15.08 -3.71 14.28
N ASN A 37 14.48 -2.65 13.73
CA ASN A 37 13.66 -2.80 12.53
C ASN A 37 14.53 -3.36 11.39
N PRO A 38 14.15 -4.49 10.77
CA PRO A 38 14.93 -5.03 9.68
C PRO A 38 14.91 -4.06 8.49
N THR A 39 16.02 -3.99 7.75
CA THR A 39 16.08 -3.14 6.55
C THR A 39 15.14 -3.66 5.47
N VAL A 40 14.38 -2.75 4.84
CA VAL A 40 13.55 -3.07 3.69
C VAL A 40 14.43 -3.36 2.48
N GLU A 41 14.29 -4.56 1.91
CA GLU A 41 15.03 -4.96 0.71
C GLU A 41 14.25 -4.58 -0.53
N VAL A 42 14.89 -3.90 -1.49
CA VAL A 42 14.25 -3.43 -2.71
C VAL A 42 14.80 -4.16 -3.92
N THR A 43 13.93 -4.84 -4.66
CA THR A 43 14.25 -5.47 -5.95
C THR A 43 13.55 -4.71 -7.07
N ILE A 44 14.31 -4.24 -8.05
CA ILE A 44 13.79 -3.49 -9.20
C ILE A 44 13.86 -4.38 -10.45
N GLY A 45 12.73 -4.57 -11.12
CA GLY A 45 12.68 -5.31 -12.37
C GLY A 45 13.39 -4.57 -13.52
N ASN A 46 14.13 -5.31 -14.34
CA ASN A 46 14.93 -4.75 -15.43
C ASN A 46 14.12 -4.20 -16.62
N GLY A 47 12.79 -4.33 -16.61
CA GLY A 47 11.90 -3.80 -17.65
C GLY A 47 11.40 -2.38 -17.37
N ILE A 48 11.82 -1.77 -16.26
CA ILE A 48 11.41 -0.44 -15.83
C ILE A 48 12.36 0.59 -16.43
N ALA A 49 11.83 1.54 -17.20
CA ALA A 49 12.60 2.67 -17.71
C ALA A 49 13.03 3.59 -16.55
N ARG A 50 14.21 4.22 -16.65
CA ARG A 50 14.70 5.09 -15.57
C ARG A 50 13.99 6.43 -15.49
N GLU A 51 13.40 6.87 -16.59
CA GLU A 51 12.62 8.09 -16.68
C GLU A 51 11.28 7.77 -17.38
N PRO A 52 10.13 8.17 -16.80
CA PRO A 52 8.85 8.01 -17.46
C PRO A 52 8.71 9.04 -18.59
N ASP A 53 8.71 8.59 -19.85
CA ASP A 53 8.44 9.42 -21.05
C ASP A 53 6.93 9.55 -21.34
N PHE A 54 6.08 9.27 -20.34
CA PHE A 54 4.65 9.20 -20.51
C PHE A 54 3.99 10.48 -20.01
N MET A 55 3.10 11.06 -20.84
CA MET A 55 2.18 12.14 -20.43
C MET A 55 1.40 11.78 -19.16
N HIS A 56 1.00 10.50 -19.03
CA HIS A 56 0.37 9.95 -17.83
C HIS A 56 1.19 8.79 -17.30
N THR A 57 1.60 8.88 -16.03
CA THR A 57 2.33 7.83 -15.32
C THR A 57 1.39 7.08 -14.39
N VAL A 58 1.19 5.79 -14.65
CA VAL A 58 0.32 4.92 -13.85
C VAL A 58 1.15 3.91 -13.07
N LEU A 59 0.90 3.80 -11.76
CA LEU A 59 1.48 2.79 -10.86
C LEU A 59 0.37 1.89 -10.32
N PHE A 60 0.56 0.59 -10.36
CA PHE A 60 -0.29 -0.34 -9.59
C PHE A 60 0.38 -0.63 -8.25
N VAL A 61 -0.35 -0.60 -7.14
CA VAL A 61 0.19 -0.90 -5.82
C VAL A 61 -0.51 -2.12 -5.23
N PHE A 62 0.29 -3.10 -4.83
CA PHE A 62 -0.14 -4.34 -4.21
C PHE A 62 0.51 -4.45 -2.83
N GLY A 63 -0.27 -4.83 -1.82
CA GLY A 63 0.26 -5.10 -0.50
C GLY A 63 -0.74 -5.81 0.39
N GLY A 64 -0.25 -6.80 1.13
CA GLY A 64 -1.03 -7.58 2.10
C GLY A 64 -1.34 -6.81 3.40
N PRO A 65 -2.10 -7.41 4.32
CA PRO A 65 -2.30 -6.86 5.66
C PRO A 65 -0.96 -6.55 6.35
N GLY A 66 -0.85 -5.39 6.99
CA GLY A 66 0.39 -4.97 7.67
C GLY A 66 1.48 -4.42 6.73
N SER A 67 1.27 -4.39 5.41
CA SER A 67 2.20 -3.76 4.45
C SER A 67 2.22 -2.22 4.50
N GLN A 68 1.32 -1.61 5.28
CA GLN A 68 1.14 -0.16 5.37
C GLN A 68 0.79 0.53 4.03
N LYS A 69 0.30 -0.23 3.04
CA LYS A 69 -0.13 0.29 1.73
C LYS A 69 -1.01 1.55 1.81
N GLY A 70 -1.99 1.58 2.71
CA GLY A 70 -2.91 2.72 2.85
C GLY A 70 -2.18 4.03 3.21
N VAL A 71 -1.30 3.98 4.22
CA VAL A 71 -0.46 5.12 4.61
C VAL A 71 0.48 5.50 3.48
N LEU A 72 1.14 4.51 2.87
CA LEU A 72 2.08 4.74 1.78
C LEU A 72 1.41 5.43 0.59
N THR A 73 0.27 4.95 0.11
CA THR A 73 -0.43 5.54 -1.04
C THR A 73 -0.93 6.96 -0.76
N GLN A 74 -1.33 7.27 0.48
CA GLN A 74 -1.68 8.62 0.90
C GLN A 74 -0.45 9.55 0.90
N GLU A 75 0.67 9.10 1.46
CA GLU A 75 1.93 9.86 1.47
C GLU A 75 2.42 10.11 0.04
N LEU A 76 2.31 9.12 -0.85
CA LEU A 76 2.67 9.30 -2.26
C LEU A 76 1.75 10.29 -2.97
N ALA A 77 0.45 10.27 -2.68
CA ALA A 77 -0.48 11.25 -3.22
C ALA A 77 -0.08 12.68 -2.82
N HIS A 78 0.28 12.88 -1.55
CA HIS A 78 0.69 14.19 -1.04
C HIS A 78 2.07 14.63 -1.53
N GLU A 79 3.09 13.78 -1.39
CA GLU A 79 4.50 14.14 -1.63
C GLU A 79 4.90 14.07 -3.10
N PHE A 80 4.22 13.31 -3.95
CA PHE A 80 4.60 13.16 -5.37
C PHE A 80 3.45 13.51 -6.33
N ASP A 81 2.38 14.13 -5.82
CA ASP A 81 1.21 14.58 -6.58
C ASP A 81 0.53 13.45 -7.37
N PHE A 82 0.43 12.27 -6.74
CA PHE A 82 -0.33 11.15 -7.31
C PHE A 82 -1.82 11.31 -7.02
N THR A 83 -2.64 11.04 -8.03
CA THR A 83 -4.07 10.80 -7.84
C THR A 83 -4.30 9.35 -7.45
N LEU A 84 -4.87 9.13 -6.27
CA LEU A 84 -5.24 7.80 -5.81
C LEU A 84 -6.55 7.34 -6.46
N ILE A 85 -6.48 6.19 -7.13
CA ILE A 85 -7.63 5.45 -7.66
C ILE A 85 -7.78 4.17 -6.84
N ASN A 86 -8.66 4.21 -5.86
CA ASN A 86 -9.06 3.03 -5.10
C ASN A 86 -10.15 2.26 -5.86
N ILE A 87 -9.90 0.97 -6.11
CA ILE A 87 -10.84 0.11 -6.82
C ILE A 87 -12.11 -0.12 -6.02
N GLU A 88 -12.06 -0.22 -4.69
CA GLU A 88 -13.27 -0.40 -3.87
C GLU A 88 -14.21 0.80 -4.02
N ASP A 89 -13.67 2.02 -3.95
CA ASP A 89 -14.45 3.24 -4.15
C ASP A 89 -15.07 3.29 -5.55
N ILE A 90 -14.33 2.83 -6.57
CA ILE A 90 -14.90 2.67 -7.92
C ILE A 90 -16.05 1.67 -7.90
N VAL A 91 -15.85 0.48 -7.33
CA VAL A 91 -16.88 -0.55 -7.30
C VAL A 91 -18.14 0.02 -6.63
N PHE A 92 -18.03 0.59 -5.44
CA PHE A 92 -19.19 1.10 -4.72
C PHE A 92 -19.84 2.32 -5.39
N SER A 93 -19.08 3.15 -6.10
CA SER A 93 -19.63 4.33 -6.80
C SER A 93 -20.31 4.00 -8.13
N TYR A 94 -19.78 3.02 -8.87
CA TYR A 94 -20.23 2.73 -10.24
C TYR A 94 -21.13 1.49 -10.34
N LEU A 95 -21.09 0.59 -9.37
CA LEU A 95 -21.92 -0.60 -9.37
C LEU A 95 -23.42 -0.29 -9.30
N PRO A 96 -23.93 0.68 -8.49
CA PRO A 96 -25.34 1.06 -8.50
C PRO A 96 -25.85 1.45 -9.90
N ASN A 97 -25.04 2.19 -10.65
CA ASN A 97 -25.35 2.62 -12.02
C ASN A 97 -25.39 1.44 -13.01
N LYS A 98 -24.60 0.40 -12.77
CA LYS A 98 -24.56 -0.80 -13.62
C LYS A 98 -25.77 -1.71 -13.43
N VAL A 99 -26.37 -1.71 -12.23
CA VAL A 99 -27.49 -2.59 -11.86
C VAL A 99 -28.83 -1.85 -11.78
N ALA A 100 -28.93 -0.74 -12.52
CA ALA A 100 -30.15 0.02 -12.77
C ALA A 100 -30.88 0.50 -11.50
N ASN A 101 -30.14 1.00 -10.49
CA ASN A 101 -30.72 1.59 -9.26
C ASN A 101 -31.66 0.65 -8.47
N THR A 102 -31.57 -0.66 -8.66
CA THR A 102 -32.34 -1.66 -7.87
C THR A 102 -31.79 -1.87 -6.46
N VAL A 103 -30.75 -1.13 -6.10
CA VAL A 103 -29.94 -1.35 -4.91
C VAL A 103 -29.77 0.00 -4.20
N ALA A 104 -30.33 0.13 -3.01
CA ALA A 104 -30.42 1.39 -2.27
C ALA A 104 -29.24 1.59 -1.29
N ASP A 105 -28.59 0.51 -0.85
CA ASP A 105 -27.50 0.57 0.11
C ASP A 105 -26.32 -0.38 -0.18
N ILE A 106 -25.21 -0.17 0.54
CA ILE A 106 -23.97 -0.94 0.42
C ILE A 106 -24.18 -2.43 0.77
N SER A 107 -25.13 -2.75 1.64
CA SER A 107 -25.39 -4.11 2.09
C SER A 107 -26.07 -4.95 1.00
N GLU A 108 -27.02 -4.37 0.28
CA GLU A 108 -27.66 -5.00 -0.87
C GLU A 108 -26.67 -5.15 -2.05
N ILE A 109 -25.76 -4.19 -2.24
CA ILE A 109 -24.65 -4.32 -3.21
C ILE A 109 -23.78 -5.54 -2.87
N GLN A 110 -23.43 -5.70 -1.59
CA GLN A 110 -22.66 -6.87 -1.15
C GLN A 110 -23.42 -8.18 -1.32
N GLU A 111 -24.72 -8.21 -1.03
CA GLU A 111 -25.57 -9.38 -1.29
C GLU A 111 -25.64 -9.72 -2.78
N MET A 112 -25.85 -8.72 -3.62
CA MET A 112 -25.92 -8.89 -5.06
C MET A 112 -24.59 -9.43 -5.61
N LEU A 113 -23.45 -8.87 -5.18
CA LEU A 113 -22.13 -9.38 -5.56
C LEU A 113 -21.86 -10.80 -5.05
N ARG A 114 -22.50 -11.22 -3.94
CA ARG A 114 -22.44 -12.61 -3.48
C ARG A 114 -23.31 -13.55 -4.33
N ARG A 115 -24.43 -13.07 -4.85
CA ARG A 115 -25.40 -13.86 -5.65
C ARG A 115 -25.01 -13.95 -7.13
N ASP A 116 -24.51 -12.86 -7.71
CA ASP A 116 -24.09 -12.78 -9.11
C ASP A 116 -22.63 -12.34 -9.21
N SER A 117 -21.76 -13.35 -9.31
CA SER A 117 -20.31 -13.14 -9.47
C SER A 117 -19.91 -12.62 -10.85
N GLY A 118 -20.82 -12.62 -11.84
CA GLY A 118 -20.55 -12.19 -13.21
C GLY A 118 -20.60 -10.68 -13.42
N VAL A 119 -21.24 -9.93 -12.50
CA VAL A 119 -21.38 -8.48 -12.60
C VAL A 119 -20.02 -7.77 -12.53
N LEU A 120 -19.10 -8.32 -11.73
CA LEU A 120 -17.84 -7.66 -11.41
C LEU A 120 -16.66 -8.41 -12.05
N THR A 121 -16.39 -8.08 -13.32
CA THR A 121 -15.27 -8.63 -14.08
C THR A 121 -14.04 -7.72 -14.04
N LEU A 122 -12.84 -8.29 -14.23
CA LEU A 122 -11.61 -7.50 -14.35
C LEU A 122 -11.69 -6.46 -15.49
N GLU A 123 -12.31 -6.82 -16.61
CA GLU A 123 -12.46 -5.92 -17.75
C GLU A 123 -13.30 -4.69 -17.41
N TRP A 124 -14.38 -4.88 -16.64
CA TRP A 124 -15.17 -3.78 -16.14
C TRP A 124 -14.39 -2.90 -15.15
N ILE A 125 -13.61 -3.49 -14.24
CA ILE A 125 -12.75 -2.72 -13.32
C ILE A 125 -11.76 -1.86 -14.10
N LEU A 126 -11.08 -2.45 -15.08
CA LEU A 126 -10.12 -1.73 -15.94
C LEU A 126 -10.79 -0.63 -16.76
N SER A 127 -12.03 -0.83 -17.23
CA SER A 127 -12.77 0.22 -17.94
C SER A 127 -13.17 1.38 -17.03
N MET A 128 -13.52 1.12 -15.76
CA MET A 128 -13.79 2.17 -14.79
C MET A 128 -12.52 2.95 -14.41
N ILE A 129 -11.38 2.25 -14.27
CA ILE A 129 -10.08 2.90 -14.10
C ILE A 129 -9.78 3.79 -15.32
N SER A 130 -9.93 3.28 -16.54
CA SER A 130 -9.75 4.06 -17.77
C SER A 130 -10.62 5.32 -17.80
N ALA A 131 -11.87 5.23 -17.35
CA ALA A 131 -12.76 6.39 -17.27
C ALA A 131 -12.20 7.46 -16.32
N LYS A 132 -11.77 7.07 -15.10
CA LYS A 132 -11.16 8.00 -14.14
C LYS A 132 -9.86 8.63 -14.66
N LEU A 133 -9.01 7.83 -15.32
CA LEU A 133 -7.77 8.32 -15.95
C LEU A 133 -8.07 9.36 -17.04
N SER A 134 -9.10 9.13 -17.86
CA SER A 134 -9.43 10.00 -19.00
C SER A 134 -10.08 11.32 -18.58
N THR A 135 -10.71 11.38 -17.40
CA THR A 135 -11.37 12.58 -16.88
C THR A 135 -10.48 13.46 -16.00
N SER A 136 -9.31 12.96 -15.62
CA SER A 136 -8.42 13.68 -14.71
C SER A 136 -7.48 14.61 -15.48
N SER A 137 -7.23 15.81 -14.94
CA SER A 137 -6.17 16.71 -15.41
C SER A 137 -4.79 16.33 -14.91
N ASN A 138 -4.69 15.36 -13.99
CA ASN A 138 -3.44 14.98 -13.35
C ASN A 138 -2.66 14.02 -14.23
N GLN A 139 -1.34 14.02 -14.06
CA GLN A 139 -0.44 13.23 -14.87
C GLN A 139 0.09 11.98 -14.16
N ARG A 140 -0.20 11.81 -12.88
CA ARG A 140 0.35 10.74 -12.05
C ARG A 140 -0.77 10.03 -11.31
N PHE A 141 -0.83 8.71 -11.42
CA PHE A 141 -1.90 7.90 -10.85
C PHE A 141 -1.35 6.71 -10.09
N ILE A 142 -1.93 6.45 -8.92
CA ILE A 142 -1.76 5.21 -8.18
C ILE A 142 -3.07 4.45 -8.23
N ILE A 143 -3.03 3.22 -8.69
CA ILE A 143 -4.16 2.29 -8.66
C ILE A 143 -3.95 1.36 -7.47
N ASP A 144 -4.81 1.52 -6.47
CA ASP A 144 -4.82 0.68 -5.28
C ASP A 144 -5.81 -0.48 -5.48
N ILE A 145 -5.27 -1.69 -5.57
CA ILE A 145 -6.05 -2.92 -5.70
C ILE A 145 -6.17 -3.56 -4.32
N VAL A 146 -7.30 -3.32 -3.66
CA VAL A 146 -7.60 -3.94 -2.37
C VAL A 146 -8.29 -5.30 -2.57
N PRO A 147 -7.85 -6.36 -1.87
CA PRO A 147 -8.33 -7.73 -2.06
C PRO A 147 -9.66 -8.06 -1.34
N GLU A 148 -10.28 -7.12 -0.62
CA GLU A 148 -11.50 -7.43 0.15
C GLU A 148 -12.74 -7.63 -0.72
N LEU A 149 -12.63 -7.36 -2.02
CA LEU A 149 -13.59 -7.72 -3.07
C LEU A 149 -13.58 -9.24 -3.37
N THR A 150 -13.71 -10.05 -2.32
CA THR A 150 -13.71 -11.52 -2.36
C THR A 150 -14.72 -12.13 -3.34
N SER A 151 -15.83 -11.43 -3.63
CA SER A 151 -16.79 -11.83 -4.66
C SER A 151 -16.19 -11.83 -6.07
N ILE A 152 -15.29 -10.89 -6.38
CA ILE A 152 -14.55 -10.83 -7.66
C ILE A 152 -13.64 -12.05 -7.77
N LEU A 153 -12.88 -12.32 -6.71
CA LEU A 153 -11.91 -13.42 -6.65
C LEU A 153 -12.59 -14.79 -6.76
N ARG A 154 -13.85 -14.88 -6.35
CA ARG A 154 -14.66 -16.09 -6.46
C ARG A 154 -15.24 -16.30 -7.86
N SER A 155 -15.41 -15.24 -8.65
CA SER A 155 -15.95 -15.36 -9.99
C SER A 155 -15.07 -16.26 -10.85
N GLU A 156 -15.69 -17.21 -11.56
CA GLU A 156 -14.96 -18.08 -12.51
C GLU A 156 -14.31 -17.25 -13.62
N THR A 157 -14.94 -16.14 -14.00
CA THR A 157 -14.43 -15.20 -15.00
C THR A 157 -13.13 -14.53 -14.56
N TYR A 158 -12.96 -14.28 -13.26
CA TYR A 158 -11.68 -13.82 -12.72
C TYR A 158 -10.70 -14.99 -12.70
N ARG A 159 -11.01 -16.12 -12.05
CA ARG A 159 -10.03 -17.22 -11.86
C ARG A 159 -9.51 -17.84 -13.15
N ASN A 160 -10.36 -17.95 -14.17
CA ASN A 160 -10.05 -18.59 -15.45
C ASN A 160 -9.87 -17.56 -16.59
N GLY A 161 -9.90 -16.27 -16.28
CA GLY A 161 -9.82 -15.21 -17.27
C GLY A 161 -8.43 -15.07 -17.87
N ASP A 162 -8.36 -14.65 -19.14
CA ASP A 162 -7.11 -14.22 -19.76
C ASP A 162 -6.74 -12.80 -19.28
N HIS A 163 -6.10 -12.74 -18.11
CA HIS A 163 -5.68 -11.48 -17.49
C HIS A 163 -4.58 -10.78 -18.28
N ASP A 164 -3.67 -11.54 -18.90
CA ASP A 164 -2.56 -11.01 -19.69
C ASP A 164 -3.11 -10.16 -20.85
N LYS A 165 -4.05 -10.69 -21.64
CA LYS A 165 -4.65 -9.93 -22.76
C LYS A 165 -5.43 -8.70 -22.30
N LYS A 166 -6.15 -8.80 -21.16
CA LYS A 166 -6.93 -7.68 -20.62
C LYS A 166 -6.02 -6.54 -20.16
N LEU A 167 -4.92 -6.87 -19.48
CA LEU A 167 -3.92 -5.89 -19.06
C LEU A 167 -3.18 -5.30 -20.26
N GLU A 168 -2.79 -6.12 -21.25
CA GLU A 168 -2.18 -5.63 -22.48
C GLU A 168 -3.09 -4.63 -23.22
N HIS A 169 -4.39 -4.95 -23.33
CA HIS A 169 -5.35 -4.04 -23.94
C HIS A 169 -5.50 -2.72 -23.17
N PHE A 170 -5.48 -2.76 -21.85
CA PHE A 170 -5.47 -1.58 -21.00
C PHE A 170 -4.22 -0.72 -21.22
N GLU A 171 -3.03 -1.34 -21.25
CA GLU A 171 -1.75 -0.65 -21.41
C GLU A 171 -1.58 0.03 -22.76
N ARG A 172 -2.22 -0.48 -23.82
CA ARG A 172 -2.23 0.20 -25.14
C ARG A 172 -2.79 1.61 -25.09
N ARG A 173 -3.66 1.90 -24.11
CA ARG A 173 -4.29 3.22 -23.92
C ARG A 173 -3.70 3.98 -22.73
N HIS A 174 -3.28 3.25 -21.70
CA HIS A 174 -2.76 3.81 -20.46
C HIS A 174 -1.46 3.11 -20.08
N PRO A 175 -0.30 3.59 -20.58
CA PRO A 175 0.99 3.01 -20.25
C PRO A 175 1.18 2.94 -18.73
N VAL A 176 1.44 1.74 -18.22
CA VAL A 176 1.74 1.52 -16.80
C VAL A 176 3.25 1.53 -16.65
N PHE A 177 3.76 2.30 -15.70
CA PHE A 177 5.19 2.42 -15.48
C PHE A 177 5.74 1.17 -14.78
N PHE A 178 5.18 0.83 -13.63
CA PHE A 178 5.46 -0.44 -12.95
C PHE A 178 4.36 -0.82 -11.96
N ALA A 179 4.42 -2.07 -11.49
CA ALA A 179 3.69 -2.54 -10.31
C ALA A 179 4.59 -2.53 -9.09
N MET A 180 4.12 -1.90 -8.01
CA MET A 180 4.75 -1.90 -6.69
C MET A 180 4.17 -3.04 -5.86
N GLU A 181 5.02 -3.94 -5.40
CA GLU A 181 4.66 -5.06 -4.53
C GLU A 181 5.27 -4.85 -3.14
N LEU A 182 4.42 -4.65 -2.14
CA LEU A 182 4.77 -4.58 -0.72
C LEU A 182 4.51 -5.96 -0.12
N PHE A 183 5.56 -6.73 0.17
CA PHE A 183 5.42 -8.11 0.64
C PHE A 183 6.19 -8.35 1.93
N VAL A 184 5.76 -9.34 2.70
CA VAL A 184 6.46 -9.79 3.90
C VAL A 184 7.02 -11.19 3.64
N SER A 185 8.35 -11.31 3.59
CA SER A 185 9.01 -12.61 3.42
C SER A 185 8.50 -13.66 4.42
N GLY A 186 8.06 -14.80 3.89
CA GLY A 186 7.54 -15.92 4.69
C GLY A 186 6.05 -15.85 5.01
N GLU A 187 5.33 -14.77 4.65
CA GLU A 187 3.87 -14.70 4.86
C GLU A 187 3.10 -15.75 4.04
N GLU A 188 3.66 -16.16 2.91
CA GLU A 188 3.07 -17.19 2.04
C GLU A 188 2.93 -18.55 2.76
N ARG A 189 3.87 -18.86 3.66
CA ARG A 189 3.86 -20.10 4.45
C ARG A 189 2.72 -20.14 5.46
N MET A 190 2.12 -18.98 5.79
CA MET A 190 0.96 -18.95 6.69
C MET A 190 -0.30 -19.54 6.07
N TYR A 191 -0.40 -19.67 4.74
CA TYR A 191 -1.58 -20.23 4.08
C TYR A 191 -1.34 -21.56 3.35
N GLU A 192 -0.10 -21.97 3.08
CA GLU A 192 0.20 -23.26 2.43
C GLU A 192 -0.34 -24.47 3.24
N ALA A 193 -0.54 -24.29 4.55
CA ALA A 193 -1.17 -25.25 5.45
C ALA A 193 -2.66 -25.55 5.16
N GLN A 194 -3.34 -24.83 4.25
CA GLN A 194 -4.76 -25.05 3.94
C GLN A 194 -5.03 -25.85 2.64
N ASN A 195 -4.01 -26.16 1.83
CA ASN A 195 -4.21 -26.89 0.57
C ASN A 195 -4.13 -28.43 0.72
N GLU A 196 -3.85 -28.94 1.91
CA GLU A 196 -3.96 -30.37 2.23
C GLU A 196 -5.13 -30.57 3.21
N ASN A 197 -5.92 -31.63 3.01
CA ASN A 197 -7.18 -31.95 3.70
C ASN A 197 -7.07 -32.19 5.22
N ASP A 198 -5.99 -31.78 5.87
CA ASP A 198 -5.77 -31.99 7.30
C ASP A 198 -6.12 -30.74 8.10
N ALA A 199 -7.40 -30.65 8.44
CA ALA A 199 -7.90 -29.79 9.51
C ALA A 199 -7.36 -30.28 10.87
N ARG A 200 -6.05 -30.10 11.12
CA ARG A 200 -5.39 -30.23 12.43
C ARG A 200 -3.89 -29.91 12.49
N ASN A 201 -3.27 -29.36 11.43
CA ASN A 201 -1.88 -28.94 11.55
C ASN A 201 -1.79 -27.54 12.19
N GLU A 202 -1.51 -27.53 13.50
CA GLU A 202 -0.91 -26.39 14.17
C GLU A 202 0.24 -25.87 13.32
N LEU A 203 0.18 -24.59 12.94
CA LEU A 203 1.25 -23.92 12.19
C LEU A 203 2.61 -24.22 12.83
N ASN A 204 3.46 -24.93 12.11
CA ASN A 204 4.80 -25.22 12.57
C ASN A 204 5.62 -23.92 12.46
N THR A 205 5.59 -23.10 13.51
CA THR A 205 6.35 -21.84 13.64
C THR A 205 7.86 -21.99 13.38
N LYS A 206 8.38 -23.22 13.25
CA LYS A 206 9.78 -23.52 12.94
C LYS A 206 10.20 -23.13 11.51
N GLU A 207 9.26 -22.88 10.60
CA GLU A 207 9.58 -22.53 9.21
C GLU A 207 9.33 -21.06 8.86
N LEU A 208 8.86 -20.24 9.79
CA LEU A 208 8.76 -18.79 9.57
C LEU A 208 10.12 -18.14 9.80
N SER A 209 10.33 -16.96 9.23
CA SER A 209 11.51 -16.16 9.58
C SER A 209 11.48 -15.85 11.09
N PRO A 210 12.64 -15.69 11.76
CA PRO A 210 12.69 -15.30 13.17
C PRO A 210 11.85 -14.06 13.47
N GLU A 211 11.88 -13.09 12.56
CA GLU A 211 11.18 -11.83 12.66
C GLU A 211 9.66 -12.01 12.60
N LEU A 212 9.17 -12.81 11.63
CA LEU A 212 7.74 -13.07 11.46
C LEU A 212 7.19 -13.99 12.55
N THR A 213 8.01 -14.92 13.04
CA THR A 213 7.67 -15.80 14.17
C THR A 213 7.41 -14.97 15.43
N ALA A 214 8.28 -13.99 15.71
CA ALA A 214 8.13 -13.09 16.85
C ALA A 214 6.81 -12.29 16.77
N PHE A 215 6.47 -11.82 15.57
CA PHE A 215 5.21 -11.09 15.33
C PHE A 215 3.97 -11.97 15.58
N VAL A 216 3.92 -13.18 15.01
CA VAL A 216 2.74 -14.08 15.11
C VAL A 216 2.48 -14.53 16.55
N ARG A 217 3.53 -14.70 17.37
CA ARG A 217 3.38 -15.10 18.79
C ARG A 217 2.64 -14.08 19.66
N GLY A 218 2.58 -12.82 19.22
CA GLY A 218 1.86 -11.75 19.93
C GLY A 218 0.37 -11.63 19.58
N ILE A 219 -0.14 -12.45 18.66
CA ILE A 219 -1.52 -12.36 18.13
C ILE A 219 -2.36 -13.50 18.70
N ASP A 220 -3.61 -13.22 19.06
CA ASP A 220 -4.54 -14.26 19.51
C ASP A 220 -4.97 -15.20 18.35
N GLU A 221 -5.53 -16.37 18.68
CA GLU A 221 -5.90 -17.38 17.66
C GLU A 221 -7.00 -16.91 16.70
N ALA A 222 -7.91 -16.05 17.16
CA ALA A 222 -9.03 -15.55 16.35
C ALA A 222 -8.56 -14.53 15.30
N ASP A 223 -7.67 -13.63 15.71
CA ASP A 223 -7.04 -12.63 14.87
C ASP A 223 -6.04 -13.27 13.91
N LYS A 224 -5.38 -14.34 14.33
CA LYS A 224 -4.53 -15.16 13.46
C LYS A 224 -5.32 -15.75 12.28
N GLY A 225 -6.46 -16.41 12.53
CA GLY A 225 -7.28 -16.96 11.45
C GLY A 225 -7.86 -15.88 10.52
N ARG A 226 -8.18 -14.70 11.05
CA ARG A 226 -8.59 -13.54 10.23
C ARG A 226 -7.44 -13.03 9.37
N LEU A 227 -6.24 -12.91 9.93
CA LEU A 227 -5.04 -12.45 9.26
C LEU A 227 -4.67 -13.38 8.09
N GLU A 228 -4.63 -14.69 8.33
CA GLU A 228 -4.38 -15.73 7.31
C GLU A 228 -5.35 -15.60 6.13
N LYS A 229 -6.64 -15.45 6.41
CA LYS A 229 -7.66 -15.27 5.36
C LYS A 229 -7.43 -14.01 4.54
N ARG A 230 -7.02 -12.91 5.17
CA ARG A 230 -6.73 -11.64 4.48
C ARG A 230 -5.47 -11.74 3.63
N ILE A 231 -4.42 -12.39 4.13
CA ILE A 231 -3.19 -12.70 3.36
C ILE A 231 -3.53 -13.57 2.14
N LEU A 232 -4.30 -14.65 2.32
CA LEU A 232 -4.71 -15.53 1.22
C LEU A 232 -5.53 -14.79 0.15
N ASN A 233 -6.47 -13.95 0.56
CA ASN A 233 -7.26 -13.14 -0.36
C ASN A 233 -6.38 -12.14 -1.13
N TYR A 234 -5.41 -11.53 -0.44
CA TYR A 234 -4.40 -10.67 -1.06
C TYR A 234 -3.66 -11.41 -2.18
N HIS A 235 -3.01 -12.55 -1.91
CA HIS A 235 -2.25 -13.26 -2.93
C HIS A 235 -3.14 -13.72 -4.10
N LYS A 236 -4.35 -14.19 -3.83
CA LYS A 236 -5.31 -14.57 -4.87
C LYS A 236 -5.69 -13.39 -5.78
N CYS A 237 -5.81 -12.19 -5.22
CA CYS A 237 -6.12 -10.96 -5.96
C CYS A 237 -4.92 -10.39 -6.72
N ALA A 238 -3.75 -10.34 -6.08
CA ALA A 238 -2.58 -9.71 -6.68
C ALA A 238 -1.95 -10.60 -7.77
N ARG A 239 -2.02 -11.92 -7.62
CA ARG A 239 -1.31 -12.90 -8.47
C ARG A 239 -1.49 -12.68 -9.98
N PRO A 240 -2.71 -12.46 -10.53
CA PRO A 240 -2.85 -12.26 -11.97
C PRO A 240 -2.13 -11.01 -12.49
N PHE A 241 -2.19 -9.90 -11.75
CA PHE A 241 -1.51 -8.67 -12.11
C PHE A 241 0.01 -8.83 -11.98
N LEU A 242 0.47 -9.33 -10.83
CA LEU A 242 1.90 -9.54 -10.57
C LEU A 242 2.51 -10.51 -11.58
N LYS A 243 1.78 -11.56 -12.00
CA LYS A 243 2.24 -12.48 -13.06
C LYS A 243 2.52 -11.74 -14.37
N TYR A 244 1.60 -10.87 -14.80
CA TYR A 244 1.74 -10.07 -16.00
C TYR A 244 2.94 -9.11 -15.89
N PHE A 245 3.04 -8.34 -14.81
CA PHE A 245 4.13 -7.39 -14.62
C PHE A 245 5.50 -8.07 -14.47
N ASN A 246 5.56 -9.24 -13.83
CA ASN A 246 6.79 -10.05 -13.75
C ASN A 246 7.25 -10.53 -15.14
N LYS A 247 6.32 -10.96 -16.00
CA LYS A 247 6.64 -11.34 -17.39
C LYS A 247 7.26 -10.18 -18.17
N THR A 248 6.79 -8.96 -17.92
CA THR A 248 7.36 -7.73 -18.51
C THR A 248 8.53 -7.15 -17.70
N LYS A 249 8.95 -7.81 -16.60
CA LYS A 249 10.00 -7.35 -15.68
C LYS A 249 9.77 -5.94 -15.12
N ARG A 250 8.51 -5.54 -14.91
CA ARG A 250 8.10 -4.23 -14.39
C ARG A 250 7.50 -4.30 -12.99
N VAL A 251 8.11 -5.10 -12.12
CA VAL A 251 7.74 -5.15 -10.70
C VAL A 251 8.86 -4.49 -9.90
N VAL A 252 8.49 -3.56 -9.02
CA VAL A 252 9.34 -3.07 -7.94
C VAL A 252 8.85 -3.71 -6.66
N ARG A 253 9.67 -4.56 -6.07
CA ARG A 253 9.32 -5.36 -4.92
C ARG A 253 10.04 -4.84 -3.69
N PHE A 254 9.28 -4.56 -2.63
CA PHE A 254 9.76 -4.14 -1.32
C PHE A 254 9.50 -5.27 -0.32
N ASP A 255 10.56 -5.91 0.15
CA ASP A 255 10.50 -6.90 1.23
C ASP A 255 10.54 -6.20 2.58
N LEU A 256 9.42 -6.16 3.28
CA LEU A 256 9.33 -5.53 4.58
C LEU A 256 10.00 -6.36 5.67
N LYS A 257 10.24 -7.68 5.44
CA LYS A 257 10.69 -8.69 6.43
C LYS A 257 9.73 -8.91 7.61
N VAL A 258 9.07 -7.86 8.08
CA VAL A 258 8.05 -7.84 9.14
C VAL A 258 6.87 -6.95 8.75
N PRO A 259 5.66 -7.28 9.23
CA PRO A 259 4.53 -6.37 9.15
C PRO A 259 4.82 -5.05 9.87
N HIS A 260 4.29 -3.94 9.34
CA HIS A 260 4.40 -2.59 9.89
C HIS A 260 5.83 -2.02 9.98
N ASN A 261 6.75 -2.50 9.14
CA ASN A 261 8.12 -1.99 9.09
C ASN A 261 8.15 -0.48 8.78
N PRO A 262 8.58 0.39 9.72
CA PRO A 262 8.53 1.85 9.53
C PRO A 262 9.47 2.37 8.42
N GLU A 263 10.47 1.59 8.02
CA GLU A 263 11.42 1.98 6.98
C GLU A 263 10.83 1.92 5.56
N ILE A 264 9.64 1.33 5.39
CA ILE A 264 9.02 1.15 4.06
C ILE A 264 8.80 2.48 3.34
N LEU A 265 8.34 3.51 4.06
CA LEU A 265 8.06 4.81 3.48
C LEU A 265 9.35 5.47 2.98
N TYR A 266 10.44 5.36 3.74
CA TYR A 266 11.75 5.85 3.31
C TYR A 266 12.25 5.12 2.06
N ALA A 267 12.18 3.77 2.05
CA ALA A 267 12.61 2.96 0.91
C ALA A 267 11.86 3.35 -0.36
N VAL A 268 10.53 3.49 -0.29
CA VAL A 268 9.67 3.83 -1.43
C VAL A 268 9.95 5.26 -1.91
N ARG A 269 10.07 6.24 -1.01
CA ARG A 269 10.44 7.62 -1.34
C ARG A 269 11.76 7.70 -2.08
N LYS A 270 12.78 6.98 -1.58
CA LYS A 270 14.08 6.91 -2.22
C LYS A 270 13.96 6.31 -3.62
N THR A 271 13.27 5.19 -3.76
CA THR A 271 13.09 4.53 -5.07
C THR A 271 12.36 5.41 -6.08
N LEU A 272 11.29 6.11 -5.69
CA LEU A 272 10.61 7.04 -6.60
C LEU A 272 11.48 8.23 -6.98
N THR A 273 12.25 8.77 -6.03
CA THR A 273 13.22 9.83 -6.33
C THR A 273 14.30 9.34 -7.31
N ASP A 274 14.79 8.11 -7.13
CA ASP A 274 15.77 7.46 -8.01
C ASP A 274 15.19 7.22 -9.43
N PHE A 275 13.87 7.11 -9.58
CA PHE A 275 13.16 7.09 -10.88
C PHE A 275 12.81 8.48 -11.43
N GLY A 276 13.30 9.56 -10.81
CA GLY A 276 13.10 10.92 -11.28
C GLY A 276 11.75 11.54 -10.93
N PHE A 277 10.94 10.92 -10.05
CA PHE A 277 9.73 11.57 -9.58
C PHE A 277 10.08 12.77 -8.72
N ALA A 278 9.71 13.96 -9.21
CA ALA A 278 9.82 15.18 -8.45
C ALA A 278 8.82 15.15 -7.28
N LYS A 279 9.33 15.42 -6.09
CA LYS A 279 8.50 15.68 -4.92
C LYS A 279 7.74 16.98 -5.15
N ASN A 280 6.47 17.00 -4.76
CA ASN A 280 5.70 18.21 -4.56
C ASN A 280 6.40 19.00 -3.46
N ASN A 281 7.22 19.94 -3.90
CA ASN A 281 7.97 20.79 -3.02
C ASN A 281 7.10 22.04 -2.86
N ASP A 282 6.29 22.07 -1.80
CA ASP A 282 5.49 23.24 -1.38
C ASP A 282 6.35 24.51 -1.21
N PHE A 283 7.68 24.38 -1.31
CA PHE A 283 8.70 25.41 -1.17
C PHE A 283 9.33 25.90 -2.48
N ILE A 284 8.91 25.45 -3.68
CA ILE A 284 9.35 26.12 -4.92
C ILE A 284 8.62 27.45 -5.03
N ARG A 285 9.16 28.45 -4.30
CA ARG A 285 8.84 29.85 -4.49
C ARG A 285 9.65 30.32 -5.67
N VAL A 286 8.99 30.56 -6.79
CA VAL A 286 9.62 31.19 -7.94
C VAL A 286 9.71 32.67 -7.65
N VAL A 287 10.91 33.15 -7.32
CA VAL A 287 11.15 34.59 -7.15
C VAL A 287 11.64 35.16 -8.46
N LEU A 288 10.79 35.92 -9.16
CA LEU A 288 11.20 36.64 -10.37
C LEU A 288 11.62 38.06 -10.00
N PHE A 289 12.86 38.42 -10.36
CA PHE A 289 13.35 39.80 -10.25
C PHE A 289 13.07 40.54 -11.54
N VAL A 290 12.27 41.60 -11.46
CA VAL A 290 11.87 42.35 -12.63
C VAL A 290 12.32 43.81 -12.48
N PRO A 291 13.17 44.32 -13.39
CA PRO A 291 13.68 45.68 -13.30
C PRO A 291 12.62 46.73 -13.66
N ARG A 292 11.61 46.38 -14.48
CA ARG A 292 10.55 47.30 -14.91
C ARG A 292 9.22 46.59 -15.09
N GLU A 293 8.12 47.20 -14.65
CA GLU A 293 6.75 46.66 -14.76
C GLU A 293 6.35 46.23 -16.17
N LYS A 294 6.83 46.94 -17.18
CA LYS A 294 6.52 46.59 -18.57
C LYS A 294 7.00 45.19 -18.99
N ASN A 295 7.96 44.61 -18.28
CA ASN A 295 8.51 43.30 -18.58
C ASN A 295 7.62 42.14 -18.09
N ILE A 296 6.53 42.44 -17.37
CA ILE A 296 5.58 41.43 -16.86
C ILE A 296 4.17 41.61 -17.43
N ILE A 297 3.99 42.49 -18.43
CA ILE A 297 2.68 42.76 -19.05
C ILE A 297 2.10 41.47 -19.67
N ASP A 298 2.97 40.62 -20.23
CA ASP A 298 2.57 39.36 -20.87
C ASP A 298 2.56 38.16 -19.91
N ILE A 299 2.78 38.40 -18.60
CA ILE A 299 2.75 37.34 -17.58
C ILE A 299 1.43 37.42 -16.82
N ASP A 300 0.64 36.35 -16.90
CA ASP A 300 -0.59 36.23 -16.12
C ASP A 300 -0.29 35.89 -14.66
N LEU A 301 -0.09 36.92 -13.86
CA LEU A 301 0.22 36.79 -12.43
C LEU A 301 -0.85 36.05 -11.64
N ALA A 302 -2.13 36.15 -12.06
CA ALA A 302 -3.23 35.49 -11.37
C ALA A 302 -3.22 33.98 -11.63
N TYR A 303 -2.97 33.59 -12.89
CA TYR A 303 -2.81 32.18 -13.27
C TYR A 303 -1.66 31.51 -12.51
N TYR A 304 -0.51 32.18 -12.44
CA TYR A 304 0.67 31.66 -11.73
C TYR A 304 0.66 31.90 -10.21
N ARG A 305 -0.39 32.52 -9.67
CA ARG A 305 -0.52 32.90 -8.24
C ARG A 305 0.63 33.74 -7.70
N LEU A 306 1.28 34.51 -8.57
CA LEU A 306 2.42 35.34 -8.24
C LEU A 306 1.98 36.64 -7.56
N ARG A 307 2.61 36.97 -6.42
CA ARG A 307 2.38 38.23 -5.69
C ARG A 307 3.44 39.25 -6.00
N LYS A 308 3.00 40.44 -6.40
CA LYS A 308 3.86 41.61 -6.62
C LYS A 308 4.29 42.22 -5.29
N VAL A 309 5.59 42.37 -5.08
CA VAL A 309 6.18 43.07 -3.92
C VAL A 309 7.23 44.05 -4.43
N TYR A 310 7.17 45.32 -4.04
CA TYR A 310 8.18 46.29 -4.45
C TYR A 310 9.38 46.20 -3.50
N LEU A 311 10.60 46.29 -4.06
CA LEU A 311 11.81 46.23 -3.24
C LEU A 311 11.86 47.39 -2.23
N SER A 312 11.29 48.55 -2.57
CA SER A 312 11.12 49.70 -1.68
C SER A 312 10.27 49.43 -0.43
N ASP A 313 9.40 48.42 -0.49
CA ASP A 313 8.55 48.03 0.64
C ASP A 313 9.32 47.17 1.65
N ILE A 314 10.50 46.67 1.26
CA ILE A 314 11.34 45.74 2.04
C ILE A 314 12.68 46.39 2.43
N CYS A 315 13.28 47.18 1.53
CA CYS A 315 14.58 47.81 1.73
C CYS A 315 14.48 49.35 1.59
N PRO A 316 14.95 50.12 2.57
CA PRO A 316 14.84 51.58 2.56
C PRO A 316 15.84 52.30 1.63
N ASP A 317 16.80 51.59 1.02
CA ASP A 317 17.83 52.20 0.19
C ASP A 317 17.33 52.45 -1.24
N ARG A 318 17.46 53.70 -1.72
CA ARG A 318 16.64 54.29 -2.82
C ARG A 318 17.36 54.44 -4.16
N GLU A 319 18.61 54.02 -4.30
CA GLU A 319 19.46 54.44 -5.43
C GLU A 319 19.63 53.43 -6.59
N GLU A 320 18.90 52.31 -6.66
CA GLU A 320 18.96 51.41 -7.83
C GLU A 320 17.60 51.03 -8.47
N PRO A 321 17.54 50.84 -9.81
CA PRO A 321 16.30 50.59 -10.55
C PRO A 321 15.94 49.09 -10.57
N LEU A 322 15.46 48.56 -9.45
CA LEU A 322 14.93 47.19 -9.36
C LEU A 322 13.60 47.19 -8.60
N VAL A 323 12.51 46.84 -9.29
CA VAL A 323 11.20 47.37 -8.91
C VAL A 323 10.21 46.29 -8.47
N ILE A 324 10.39 44.99 -8.75
CA ILE A 324 9.35 44.01 -8.43
C ILE A 324 9.93 42.62 -8.12
N LEU A 325 9.54 42.07 -6.98
CA LEU A 325 9.57 40.66 -6.65
C LEU A 325 8.21 40.05 -6.96
N LEU A 326 8.18 38.97 -7.73
CA LEU A 326 7.00 38.11 -7.84
C LEU A 326 7.23 36.88 -6.96
N ILE A 327 6.35 36.60 -6.00
CA ILE A 327 6.45 35.47 -5.05
C ILE A 327 5.32 34.47 -5.26
#